data_AF-A0A3D4JFN5-F1
#
_entry.id   AF-A0A3D4JFN5-F1
#
_cell.length_a   1.000
_cell.length_b   1.000
_cell.length_c   1.000
_cell.angle_alpha   90.00
_cell.angle_beta   90.00
_cell.angle_gamma   90.00
#
_symmetry.space_group_name_H-M   'P 1'
#
loop_
_entity.id
_entity.type
_entity.pdbx_description
1 polymer ?
#
loop_
_entity_poly.entity_id
_entity_poly.type
_entity_poly.pdbx_seq_one_letter_code
_entity_poly.pdbx_strand_id
1 'polypeptide(L)'
;MKKKTRLFNVLFILILFLSACNLPTDDQGQGLSSTAAAQTVEALLSATPANATPIFTATASGPATLTPIPSPVFTNTPAATATPNCPLAQFVTDVTIPDGTVMNPGQTFNKKWRLKNIGACAWSGYSLVFDSG
;
A
#
# COMPACT_ATOMS: atom_id res chain seq x y z
N MET A 1 4.26 42.62 47.73
CA MET A 1 3.25 41.90 46.92
C MET A 1 3.85 41.03 45.82
N LYS A 2 4.86 41.50 45.06
CA LYS A 2 5.49 40.75 43.93
C LYS A 2 6.13 39.39 44.29
N LYS A 3 6.72 39.21 45.48
CA LYS A 3 7.29 37.92 45.92
C LYS A 3 6.22 36.83 46.18
N LYS A 4 5.06 37.21 46.73
CA LYS A 4 3.95 36.27 46.98
C LYS A 4 3.29 35.82 45.67
N THR A 5 3.16 36.72 44.70
CA THR A 5 2.66 36.39 43.36
C THR A 5 3.61 35.46 42.60
N ARG A 6 4.93 35.68 42.70
CA ARG A 6 5.92 34.77 42.10
C ARG A 6 5.91 33.38 42.75
N LEU A 7 5.80 33.32 44.08
CA LEU A 7 5.71 32.05 44.79
C LEU A 7 4.43 31.28 44.41
N PHE A 8 3.30 31.99 44.27
CA PHE A 8 2.04 31.39 43.84
C PHE A 8 2.11 30.83 42.42
N ASN A 9 2.71 31.57 41.48
CA ASN A 9 2.87 31.11 40.09
C ASN A 9 3.78 29.88 39.98
N VAL A 10 4.86 29.82 40.76
CA VAL A 10 5.75 28.64 40.79
C VAL A 10 5.01 27.42 41.36
N LEU A 11 4.22 27.59 42.42
CA LEU A 11 3.43 26.51 43.01
C LEU A 11 2.36 25.99 42.04
N PHE A 12 1.72 26.89 41.29
CA PHE A 12 0.70 26.53 40.31
C PHE A 12 1.25 25.71 39.14
N ILE A 13 2.42 26.10 38.61
CA ILE A 13 3.09 25.35 37.53
C ILE A 13 3.50 23.96 38.01
N LEU A 14 3.99 23.83 39.25
CA LEU A 14 4.38 22.53 39.81
C LEU A 14 3.20 21.55 39.86
N ILE A 15 2.03 21.99 40.32
CA ILE A 15 0.81 21.15 40.39
C ILE A 15 0.34 20.68 39.00
N LEU A 16 0.50 21.52 37.99
CA LEU A 16 0.15 21.22 36.60
C LEU A 16 1.07 20.15 35.98
N PHE A 17 2.35 20.13 36.37
CA PHE A 17 3.28 19.09 35.94
C PHE A 17 3.05 17.74 36.63
N LEU A 18 2.66 17.74 37.92
CA LEU A 18 2.39 16.48 38.65
C LEU A 18 1.11 15.75 38.16
N SER A 19 0.19 16.43 37.48
CA SER A 19 -1.07 15.83 37.00
C SER A 19 -0.97 15.15 35.62
N ALA A 20 0.15 15.32 34.90
CA ALA A 20 0.36 14.70 33.59
C ALA A 20 0.85 13.23 33.65
N CYS A 21 1.20 12.71 34.84
CA CYS A 21 1.78 11.39 34.99
C CYS A 21 0.76 10.23 35.10
N ASN A 22 -0.54 10.45 34.87
CA ASN A 22 -1.57 9.44 35.11
C ASN A 22 -2.68 9.36 34.04
N LEU A 23 -2.40 9.73 32.78
CA LEU A 23 -3.34 9.51 31.67
C LEU A 23 -3.30 8.04 31.20
N PRO A 24 -4.42 7.30 31.23
CA PRO A 24 -4.52 6.00 30.58
C PRO A 24 -4.50 6.16 29.06
N THR A 25 -3.60 5.45 28.39
CA THR A 25 -3.61 5.29 26.93
C THR A 25 -4.67 4.24 26.56
N ASP A 26 -5.70 4.66 25.83
CA ASP A 26 -6.74 3.77 25.31
C ASP A 26 -6.24 3.11 24.00
N ASP A 27 -5.79 1.86 24.11
CA ASP A 27 -5.37 1.03 22.97
C ASP A 27 -6.52 0.08 22.61
N GLN A 28 -7.53 0.59 21.91
CA GLN A 28 -8.67 -0.20 21.40
C GLN A 28 -8.73 -0.10 19.87
N GLY A 29 -7.93 -0.91 19.18
CA GLY A 29 -7.97 -0.99 17.72
C GLY A 29 -7.52 -2.30 17.08
N GLN A 30 -7.03 -3.28 17.85
CA GLN A 30 -6.34 -4.46 17.30
C GLN A 30 -7.21 -5.73 17.20
N GLY A 31 -8.49 -5.70 17.59
CA GLY A 31 -9.31 -6.92 17.73
C GLY A 31 -10.31 -7.22 16.60
N LEU A 32 -10.66 -6.26 15.75
CA LEU A 32 -11.79 -6.39 14.82
C LEU A 32 -11.44 -6.85 13.40
N SER A 33 -10.15 -6.98 13.07
CA SER A 33 -9.69 -7.29 11.70
C SER A 33 -9.46 -8.78 11.44
N SER A 34 -9.49 -9.64 12.45
CA SER A 34 -9.14 -11.07 12.30
C SER A 34 -10.32 -11.98 11.93
N THR A 35 -11.57 -11.50 11.95
CA THR A 35 -12.75 -12.35 11.66
C THR A 35 -13.20 -12.28 10.20
N ALA A 36 -12.81 -11.27 9.44
CA ALA A 36 -13.19 -11.13 8.03
C ALA A 36 -12.49 -12.16 7.11
N ALA A 37 -11.34 -12.70 7.53
CA ALA A 37 -10.55 -13.63 6.72
C ALA A 37 -11.14 -15.06 6.65
N ALA A 38 -12.07 -15.42 7.54
CA ALA A 38 -12.63 -16.78 7.57
C ALA A 38 -13.73 -17.02 6.51
N GLN A 39 -14.41 -15.98 6.04
CA GLN A 39 -15.59 -16.13 5.15
C GLN A 39 -15.23 -16.38 3.67
N THR A 40 -13.97 -16.23 3.26
CA THR A 40 -13.57 -16.47 1.86
C THR A 40 -13.34 -17.94 1.53
N VAL A 41 -13.15 -18.81 2.53
CA VAL A 41 -12.84 -20.24 2.31
C VAL A 41 -14.09 -21.03 1.92
N GLU A 42 -15.28 -20.69 2.45
CA GLU A 42 -16.53 -21.39 2.13
C GLU A 42 -17.02 -21.12 0.69
N ALA A 43 -16.70 -19.96 0.11
CA ALA A 43 -17.07 -19.63 -1.27
C ALA A 43 -16.29 -20.44 -2.31
N LEU A 44 -15.05 -20.85 -2.02
CA LEU A 44 -14.20 -21.57 -2.98
C LEU A 44 -14.56 -23.06 -3.08
N LEU A 45 -15.14 -23.67 -2.03
CA LEU A 45 -15.51 -25.09 -2.03
C LEU A 45 -16.85 -25.39 -2.76
N SER A 46 -17.64 -24.37 -3.12
CA SER A 46 -18.95 -24.54 -3.77
C SER A 46 -18.91 -24.52 -5.31
N ALA A 47 -17.74 -24.38 -5.94
CA ALA A 47 -17.63 -24.39 -7.39
C ALA A 47 -17.47 -25.81 -7.94
N THR A 48 -18.58 -26.51 -8.19
CA THR A 48 -18.60 -27.75 -8.98
C THR A 48 -18.48 -27.40 -10.47
N PRO A 49 -17.46 -27.85 -11.21
CA PRO A 49 -17.47 -27.73 -12.66
C PRO A 49 -18.50 -28.72 -13.23
N ALA A 50 -19.52 -28.21 -13.94
CA ALA A 50 -20.41 -29.05 -14.73
C ALA A 50 -19.62 -29.62 -15.92
N ASN A 51 -19.20 -30.87 -15.80
CA ASN A 51 -18.47 -31.60 -16.84
C ASN A 51 -19.47 -32.11 -17.90
N ALA A 52 -19.81 -31.27 -18.87
CA ALA A 52 -20.60 -31.67 -20.02
C ALA A 52 -19.78 -32.59 -20.93
N THR A 53 -20.12 -33.88 -20.96
CA THR A 53 -19.60 -34.86 -21.90
C THR A 53 -20.28 -34.70 -23.27
N PRO A 54 -19.55 -34.35 -24.34
CA PRO A 54 -20.08 -34.49 -25.69
C PRO A 54 -20.11 -35.97 -26.07
N ILE A 55 -21.30 -36.50 -26.38
CA ILE A 55 -21.46 -37.81 -27.02
C ILE A 55 -21.17 -37.63 -28.51
N PHE A 56 -20.10 -38.28 -29.00
CA PHE A 56 -19.82 -38.41 -30.43
C PHE A 56 -20.30 -39.77 -30.93
N THR A 57 -21.10 -39.75 -31.98
CA THR A 57 -21.54 -40.91 -32.76
C THR A 57 -20.38 -41.47 -33.56
N ALA A 58 -20.03 -42.74 -33.39
CA ALA A 58 -18.95 -43.39 -34.14
C ALA A 58 -19.44 -43.82 -35.54
N THR A 59 -18.96 -43.15 -36.58
CA THR A 59 -19.11 -43.56 -37.99
C THR A 59 -17.94 -44.45 -38.39
N ALA A 60 -18.22 -45.51 -39.16
CA ALA A 60 -17.29 -46.58 -39.51
C ALA A 60 -15.96 -46.10 -40.14
N SER A 61 -14.87 -46.69 -39.64
CA SER A 61 -13.46 -46.43 -39.97
C SER A 61 -13.07 -46.93 -41.36
N GLY A 62 -12.52 -46.04 -42.19
CA GLY A 62 -11.60 -46.44 -43.27
C GLY A 62 -10.24 -46.89 -42.70
N PRO A 63 -9.33 -47.44 -43.54
CA PRO A 63 -7.99 -47.82 -43.10
C PRO A 63 -7.22 -46.57 -42.63
N ALA A 64 -6.87 -46.54 -41.34
CA ALA A 64 -6.07 -45.47 -40.75
C ALA A 64 -4.61 -45.57 -41.24
N THR A 65 -4.21 -44.64 -42.10
CA THR A 65 -2.78 -44.39 -42.36
C THR A 65 -2.20 -43.71 -41.13
N LEU A 66 -1.23 -44.35 -40.46
CA LEU A 66 -0.53 -43.81 -39.30
C LEU A 66 0.38 -42.64 -39.73
N THR A 67 -0.18 -41.44 -39.87
CA THR A 67 0.63 -40.21 -39.87
C THR A 67 1.18 -39.99 -38.47
N PRO A 68 2.51 -39.88 -38.28
CA PRO A 68 3.08 -39.55 -36.99
C PRO A 68 2.59 -38.16 -36.56
N ILE A 69 1.90 -38.10 -35.42
CA ILE A 69 1.52 -36.84 -34.77
C ILE A 69 2.82 -36.23 -34.22
N PRO A 70 3.18 -34.98 -34.59
CA PRO A 70 4.33 -34.32 -33.99
C PRO A 70 4.10 -34.15 -32.49
N SER A 71 4.97 -34.74 -31.68
CA SER A 71 4.99 -34.57 -30.23
C SER A 71 5.15 -33.09 -29.86
N PRO A 72 4.51 -32.59 -28.78
CA PRO A 72 4.75 -31.23 -28.32
C PRO A 72 6.24 -31.06 -27.99
N VAL A 73 6.89 -30.13 -28.67
CA VAL A 73 8.28 -29.77 -28.41
C VAL A 73 8.29 -28.89 -27.17
N PHE A 74 8.79 -29.40 -26.04
CA PHE A 74 9.11 -28.57 -24.88
C PHE A 74 10.32 -27.70 -25.25
N THR A 75 10.09 -26.44 -25.61
CA THR A 75 11.15 -25.46 -25.79
C THR A 75 11.54 -24.90 -24.42
N ASN A 76 12.83 -24.92 -24.08
CA ASN A 76 13.39 -24.26 -22.90
C ASN A 76 13.43 -22.73 -23.07
N THR A 77 12.38 -22.14 -23.63
CA THR A 77 12.27 -20.69 -23.75
C THR A 77 11.89 -20.14 -22.39
N PRO A 78 12.72 -19.31 -21.74
CA PRO A 78 12.36 -18.70 -20.47
C PRO A 78 11.06 -17.91 -20.62
N ALA A 79 10.13 -18.09 -19.69
CA ALA A 79 8.93 -17.25 -19.63
C ALA A 79 9.35 -15.80 -19.39
N ALA A 80 8.72 -14.86 -20.09
CA ALA A 80 9.00 -13.44 -19.89
C ALA A 80 8.60 -13.03 -18.46
N THR A 81 9.57 -12.60 -17.67
CA THR A 81 9.33 -12.06 -16.33
C THR A 81 8.95 -10.59 -16.43
N ALA A 82 7.86 -10.18 -15.78
CA ALA A 82 7.45 -8.77 -15.74
C ALA A 82 8.56 -7.90 -15.12
N THR A 83 8.92 -6.82 -15.79
CA THR A 83 9.86 -5.83 -15.25
C THR A 83 9.19 -5.07 -14.10
N PRO A 84 9.82 -4.96 -12.92
CA PRO A 84 9.22 -4.26 -11.79
C PRO A 84 9.09 -2.76 -12.08
N ASN A 85 7.92 -2.19 -11.77
CA ASN A 85 7.70 -0.75 -11.87
C ASN A 85 8.28 -0.04 -10.63
N CYS A 86 9.52 0.45 -10.75
CA CYS A 86 10.27 1.04 -9.63
C CYS A 86 9.96 2.53 -9.34
N PRO A 87 9.94 3.46 -10.33
CA PRO A 87 9.93 4.90 -10.05
C PRO A 87 8.52 5.44 -9.79
N LEU A 88 7.81 4.86 -8.82
CA LEU A 88 6.46 5.29 -8.47
C LEU A 88 6.45 5.99 -7.11
N ALA A 89 5.88 7.19 -7.08
CA ALA A 89 5.65 7.96 -5.87
C ALA A 89 4.18 8.39 -5.79
N GLN A 90 3.62 8.33 -4.59
CA GLN A 90 2.32 8.91 -4.28
C GLN A 90 2.51 10.15 -3.42
N PHE A 91 1.88 11.25 -3.82
CA PHE A 91 1.79 12.44 -2.98
C PHE A 91 0.91 12.16 -1.75
N VAL A 92 1.39 12.55 -0.57
CA VAL A 92 0.63 12.40 0.69
C VAL A 92 0.12 13.75 1.17
N THR A 93 1.02 14.74 1.33
CA THR A 93 0.66 16.08 1.80
C THR A 93 1.81 17.06 1.59
N ASP A 94 1.46 18.35 1.49
CA ASP A 94 2.37 19.42 1.84
C ASP A 94 2.62 19.40 3.34
N VAL A 95 3.89 19.53 3.74
CA VAL A 95 4.28 19.51 5.17
C VAL A 95 4.42 20.92 5.72
N THR A 96 4.81 21.90 4.90
CA THR A 96 5.02 23.29 5.35
C THR A 96 4.13 24.31 4.69
N ILE A 97 4.03 24.29 3.36
CA ILE A 97 3.39 25.36 2.58
C ILE A 97 2.34 24.70 1.68
N PRO A 98 1.09 24.55 2.13
CA PRO A 98 0.00 24.08 1.29
C PRO A 98 -0.26 25.02 0.11
N ASP A 99 -0.93 24.52 -0.90
CA ASP A 99 -1.32 25.34 -2.05
C ASP A 99 -2.24 26.49 -1.63
N GLY A 100 -2.06 27.65 -2.29
CA GLY A 100 -2.78 28.88 -1.96
C GLY A 100 -2.28 29.63 -0.71
N THR A 101 -1.20 29.18 -0.07
CA THR A 101 -0.57 29.93 1.03
C THR A 101 -0.16 31.33 0.57
N VAL A 102 -0.67 32.37 1.23
CA VAL A 102 -0.28 33.76 0.98
C VAL A 102 1.09 34.02 1.58
N MET A 103 2.01 34.52 0.76
CA MET A 103 3.40 34.80 1.14
C MET A 103 3.72 36.27 0.89
N ASN A 104 4.58 36.85 1.73
CA ASN A 104 5.03 38.22 1.56
C ASN A 104 6.09 38.33 0.44
N PRO A 105 6.18 39.46 -0.27
CA PRO A 105 7.26 39.69 -1.23
C PRO A 105 8.64 39.57 -0.57
N GLY A 106 9.54 38.80 -1.20
CA GLY A 106 10.91 38.58 -0.70
C GLY A 106 11.03 37.62 0.49
N GLN A 107 9.95 36.97 0.92
CA GLN A 107 9.97 36.02 2.03
C GLN A 107 10.75 34.75 1.65
N THR A 108 11.84 34.44 2.37
CA THR A 108 12.52 33.13 2.27
C THR A 108 11.67 32.04 2.89
N PHE A 109 11.59 30.88 2.23
CA PHE A 109 10.80 29.76 2.72
C PHE A 109 11.43 28.40 2.40
N ASN A 110 10.99 27.38 3.14
CA ASN A 110 11.34 25.98 2.88
C ASN A 110 10.07 25.19 2.57
N LYS A 111 9.92 24.75 1.32
CA LYS A 111 8.84 23.85 0.89
C LYS A 111 9.25 22.41 1.21
N LYS A 112 8.38 21.69 1.91
CA LYS A 112 8.54 20.27 2.23
C LYS A 112 7.28 19.52 1.82
N TRP A 113 7.47 18.36 1.22
CA TRP A 113 6.41 17.42 0.87
C TRP A 113 6.63 16.09 1.59
N ARG A 114 5.54 15.37 1.84
CA ARG A 114 5.58 13.96 2.21
C ARG A 114 5.18 13.13 1.00
N LEU A 115 6.07 12.24 0.59
CA LEU A 115 5.86 11.31 -0.51
C LEU A 115 5.91 9.88 0.04
N LYS A 116 5.08 9.00 -0.51
CA LYS A 116 5.10 7.57 -0.23
C LYS A 116 5.68 6.83 -1.44
N ASN A 117 6.67 5.97 -1.20
CA ASN A 117 7.11 5.02 -2.21
C ASN A 117 6.02 3.94 -2.38
N ILE A 118 5.46 3.87 -3.58
CA ILE A 118 4.46 2.87 -3.97
C ILE A 118 4.97 1.97 -5.12
N GLY A 119 6.25 2.10 -5.47
CA GLY A 119 6.91 1.25 -6.46
C GLY A 119 7.34 -0.08 -5.86
N ALA A 120 7.71 -1.00 -6.75
CA ALA A 120 8.21 -2.33 -6.35
C ALA A 120 9.64 -2.30 -5.77
N CYS A 121 10.34 -1.17 -5.88
CA CYS A 121 11.77 -1.04 -5.60
C CYS A 121 12.02 0.08 -4.58
N ALA A 122 13.01 -0.09 -3.71
CA ALA A 122 13.51 0.99 -2.89
C ALA A 122 14.12 2.08 -3.77
N TRP A 123 13.90 3.35 -3.42
CA TRP A 123 14.52 4.46 -4.14
C TRP A 123 16.01 4.50 -3.85
N SER A 124 16.82 4.40 -4.91
CA SER A 124 18.27 4.59 -4.88
C SER A 124 18.68 5.38 -6.12
N GLY A 125 19.45 6.45 -5.94
CA GLY A 125 19.90 7.29 -7.06
C GLY A 125 18.83 8.21 -7.68
N TYR A 126 17.71 8.44 -6.99
CA TYR A 126 16.66 9.38 -7.44
C TYR A 126 16.89 10.79 -6.90
N SER A 127 16.47 11.79 -7.67
CA SER A 127 16.56 13.22 -7.34
C SER A 127 15.22 13.92 -7.60
N LEU A 128 14.95 14.99 -6.85
CA LEU A 128 13.88 15.93 -7.18
C LEU A 128 14.40 16.87 -8.27
N VAL A 129 13.64 17.02 -9.35
CA VAL A 129 13.99 17.84 -10.51
C VAL A 129 12.93 18.93 -10.68
N PHE A 130 13.38 20.16 -10.92
CA PHE A 130 12.50 21.25 -11.31
C PHE A 130 12.05 21.03 -12.77
N ASP A 131 10.73 21.01 -12.99
CA ASP A 131 10.13 20.82 -14.31
C ASP A 131 9.74 22.16 -14.94
N SER A 132 8.90 22.94 -14.25
CA SER A 132 8.34 24.20 -14.73
C SER A 132 7.89 25.12 -13.59
N GLY A 133 7.65 26.39 -13.90
CA GLY A 133 7.23 27.44 -12.95
C GLY A 133 6.64 28.66 -13.64
#